data_AF-A0A7V3ZSJ5-F1
#
_entry.id   AF-A0A7V3ZSJ5-F1
#
_cell.length_a   1.000
_cell.length_b   1.000
_cell.length_c   1.000
_cell.angle_alpha   90.00
_cell.angle_beta   90.00
_cell.angle_gamma   90.00
#
_symmetry.space_group_name_H-M   'P 1'
#
loop_
_entity.id
_entity.type
_entity.pdbx_description
1 polymer ?
#
loop_
_entity_poly.entity_id
_entity_poly.type
_entity_poly.pdbx_seq_one_letter_code
_entity_poly.pdbx_strand_id
1 'polypeptide(L)'
;MYRINRGIFVMIIGFSESINSILLFISFVSIFYSMVFPVINTAFSIKKRYSEMFGYFTSAQSAGWALAGFLAGILSKYGNSGIKIIYLISGMIWILSVIIFYIFYPEEAEIEREKQVEKIIIKKEYIFFLSGIFILEGGITLGYGLLSIRLYEILDKSKFLYGLIWATFPATLSVLAGPLWGKIVGKYGGIKILLFLSVIYPLNIIALNFSTRIITSILWVLPL
;
A
#
# COMPACT_ATOMS: atom_id res chain seq x y z
N MET A 1 23.31 7.46 -4.93
CA MET A 1 23.72 6.60 -3.80
C MET A 1 22.61 6.28 -2.79
N TYR A 2 21.66 7.18 -2.49
CA TYR A 2 20.55 6.93 -1.54
C TYR A 2 19.46 5.91 -1.96
N ARG A 3 19.55 5.35 -3.18
CA ARG A 3 18.43 4.61 -3.79
C ARG A 3 18.47 3.08 -3.58
N ILE A 4 19.64 2.51 -3.26
CA ILE A 4 19.82 1.03 -3.09
C ILE A 4 19.56 0.57 -1.65
N ASN A 5 19.63 1.46 -0.67
CA ASN A 5 19.66 1.10 0.75
C ASN A 5 18.39 0.39 1.26
N ARG A 6 17.24 0.55 0.58
CA ARG A 6 15.94 0.02 1.03
C ARG A 6 15.83 -1.49 0.93
N GLY A 7 16.24 -2.07 -0.21
CA GLY A 7 16.19 -3.51 -0.42
C GLY A 7 17.06 -4.24 0.60
N ILE A 8 18.18 -3.64 0.99
CA ILE A 8 19.09 -4.15 2.01
C ILE A 8 18.38 -4.21 3.38
N PHE A 9 17.72 -3.13 3.81
CA PHE A 9 16.98 -3.16 5.09
C PHE A 9 15.86 -4.20 5.10
N VAL A 10 15.13 -4.37 3.99
CA VAL A 10 14.11 -5.42 3.85
C VAL A 10 14.72 -6.81 4.01
N MET A 11 15.88 -7.08 3.39
CA MET A 11 16.56 -8.37 3.57
C MET A 11 16.98 -8.58 5.03
N ILE A 12 17.56 -7.57 5.67
CA ILE A 12 18.07 -7.66 7.04
C ILE A 12 16.95 -7.97 8.05
N ILE A 13 15.72 -7.49 7.82
CA ILE A 13 14.56 -7.84 8.67
C ILE A 13 14.39 -9.36 8.74
N GLY A 14 14.50 -10.07 7.60
CA GLY A 14 14.33 -11.53 7.56
C GLY A 14 15.35 -12.30 8.40
N PHE A 15 16.55 -11.74 8.59
CA PHE A 15 17.63 -12.34 9.38
C PHE A 15 17.68 -11.82 10.83
N SER A 16 16.82 -10.86 11.18
CA SER A 16 16.79 -10.28 12.52
C SER A 16 16.00 -11.17 13.48
N GLU A 17 16.61 -11.52 14.60
CA GLU A 17 15.95 -12.32 15.66
C GLU A 17 15.40 -11.45 16.80
N SER A 18 15.84 -10.20 16.90
CA SER A 18 15.38 -9.24 17.90
C SER A 18 14.21 -8.39 17.38
N ILE A 19 13.13 -8.34 18.17
CA ILE A 19 11.98 -7.45 17.91
C ILE A 19 12.40 -6.00 17.76
N ASN A 20 13.36 -5.52 18.57
CA ASN A 20 13.85 -4.15 18.51
C ASN A 20 14.56 -3.87 17.18
N SER A 21 15.36 -4.81 16.69
CA SER A 21 16.02 -4.70 15.39
C SER A 21 15.01 -4.71 14.25
N ILE A 22 14.00 -5.57 14.31
CA ILE A 22 12.90 -5.62 13.33
C ILE A 22 12.18 -4.27 13.28
N LEU A 23 11.80 -3.72 14.43
CA LEU A 23 11.11 -2.42 14.51
C LEU A 23 11.98 -1.27 13.99
N LEU A 24 13.28 -1.27 14.31
CA LEU A 24 14.22 -0.28 13.81
C LEU A 24 14.32 -0.33 12.28
N PHE A 25 14.50 -1.52 11.69
CA PHE A 25 14.60 -1.66 10.24
C PHE A 25 13.28 -1.36 9.53
N ILE A 26 12.13 -1.74 10.09
CA ILE A 26 10.81 -1.34 9.56
C ILE A 26 10.66 0.19 9.59
N SER A 27 11.15 0.85 10.64
CA SER A 27 11.12 2.32 10.73
C SER A 27 11.96 2.95 9.61
N PHE A 28 13.17 2.44 9.36
CA PHE A 28 13.98 2.89 8.22
C PHE A 28 13.28 2.66 6.88
N VAL A 29 12.74 1.47 6.65
CA VAL A 29 11.99 1.16 5.43
C VAL A 29 10.83 2.14 5.23
N SER A 30 10.10 2.48 6.31
CA SER A 30 8.97 3.42 6.28
C SER A 30 9.38 4.86 5.96
N ILE A 31 10.45 5.37 6.59
CA ILE A 31 11.02 6.69 6.30
C ILE A 31 11.37 6.78 4.83
N PHE A 32 12.10 5.79 4.32
CA PHE A 32 12.46 5.78 2.92
C PHE A 32 11.20 5.66 2.04
N TYR A 33 10.27 4.74 2.34
CA TYR A 33 9.05 4.53 1.56
C TYR A 33 8.26 5.82 1.33
N SER A 34 8.18 6.71 2.34
CA SER A 34 7.53 8.02 2.22
C SER A 34 8.04 8.89 1.06
N MET A 35 9.30 8.73 0.65
CA MET A 35 9.90 9.49 -0.46
C MET A 35 9.51 8.96 -1.85
N VAL A 36 9.04 7.71 -1.96
CA VAL A 36 8.77 7.08 -3.27
C VAL A 36 7.45 7.57 -3.85
N PHE A 37 6.41 7.71 -3.04
CA PHE A 37 5.09 8.13 -3.52
C PHE A 37 5.12 9.48 -4.23
N PRO A 38 5.73 10.55 -3.68
CA PRO A 38 5.82 11.83 -4.38
C PRO A 38 6.55 11.72 -5.73
N VAL A 39 7.66 10.98 -5.80
CA VAL A 39 8.44 10.79 -7.03
C VAL A 39 7.61 10.11 -8.11
N ILE A 40 6.93 9.02 -7.78
CA ILE A 40 6.08 8.31 -8.73
C ILE A 40 4.88 9.18 -9.16
N ASN A 41 4.25 9.89 -8.21
CA ASN A 41 3.12 10.76 -8.52
C ASN A 41 3.49 11.88 -9.48
N THR A 42 4.69 12.47 -9.34
CA THR A 42 5.19 13.46 -10.31
C THR A 42 5.24 12.88 -11.72
N ALA A 43 5.78 11.68 -11.89
CA ALA A 43 5.87 11.02 -13.20
C ALA A 43 4.51 10.78 -13.88
N PHE A 44 3.47 10.47 -13.11
CA PHE A 44 2.13 10.25 -13.64
C PHE A 44 1.30 11.53 -13.81
N SER A 45 1.63 12.60 -13.08
CA SER A 45 0.88 13.87 -13.08
C SER A 45 0.95 14.65 -14.40
N ILE A 46 1.95 14.37 -15.24
CA ILE A 46 2.23 15.11 -16.49
C ILE A 46 1.27 14.67 -17.62
N LYS A 47 0.55 13.56 -17.47
CA LYS A 47 -0.34 13.02 -18.50
C LYS A 47 -1.75 13.64 -18.41
N LYS A 48 -2.35 13.96 -19.58
CA LYS A 48 -3.73 14.48 -19.69
C LYS A 48 -4.81 13.59 -19.04
N ARG A 49 -4.54 12.30 -18.82
CA ARG A 49 -5.45 11.32 -18.19
C ARG A 49 -4.92 10.85 -16.83
N TYR A 50 -4.49 11.79 -15.99
CA TYR A 50 -3.81 11.50 -14.72
C TYR A 50 -4.60 10.51 -13.84
N SER A 51 -5.93 10.66 -13.70
CA SER A 51 -6.76 9.79 -12.85
C SER A 51 -6.75 8.33 -13.33
N GLU A 52 -6.73 8.12 -14.65
CA GLU A 52 -6.68 6.78 -15.23
C GLU A 52 -5.28 6.17 -15.11
N MET A 53 -4.23 6.97 -15.36
CA MET A 53 -2.84 6.55 -15.16
C MET A 53 -2.56 6.18 -13.71
N PHE A 54 -3.11 6.94 -12.76
CA PHE A 54 -3.07 6.63 -11.34
C PHE A 54 -3.84 5.34 -11.01
N GLY A 55 -4.95 5.08 -11.70
CA GLY A 55 -5.66 3.79 -11.66
C GLY A 55 -4.78 2.61 -12.09
N TYR A 56 -3.99 2.76 -13.15
CA TYR A 56 -3.02 1.71 -13.55
C TYR A 56 -1.88 1.54 -12.54
N PHE A 57 -1.36 2.64 -11.99
CA PHE A 57 -0.34 2.59 -10.94
C PHE A 57 -0.82 1.82 -9.70
N THR A 58 -2.01 2.16 -9.19
CA THR A 58 -2.63 1.46 -8.05
C THR A 58 -2.94 0.00 -8.36
N SER A 59 -3.29 -0.32 -9.61
CA SER A 59 -3.44 -1.72 -10.07
C SER A 59 -2.13 -2.48 -10.01
N ALA A 60 -1.02 -1.90 -10.49
CA ALA A 60 0.29 -2.52 -10.43
C ALA A 60 0.76 -2.73 -8.97
N GLN A 61 0.50 -1.76 -8.09
CA GLN A 61 0.75 -1.91 -6.65
C GLN A 61 -0.05 -3.06 -6.05
N SER A 62 -1.33 -3.17 -6.42
CA SER A 62 -2.22 -4.25 -5.97
C SER A 62 -1.75 -5.62 -6.48
N ALA A 63 -1.23 -5.71 -7.71
CA ALA A 63 -0.67 -6.96 -8.22
C ALA A 63 0.54 -7.42 -7.39
N GLY A 64 1.43 -6.49 -7.04
CA GLY A 64 2.55 -6.75 -6.14
C GLY A 64 2.08 -7.23 -4.76
N TRP A 65 1.05 -6.60 -4.21
CA TRP A 65 0.45 -7.00 -2.93
C TRP A 65 -0.19 -8.39 -3.00
N ALA A 66 -0.88 -8.71 -4.10
CA ALA A 66 -1.52 -10.00 -4.29
C ALA A 66 -0.49 -11.14 -4.32
N LEU A 67 0.57 -10.95 -5.10
CA LEU A 67 1.69 -11.88 -5.20
C LEU A 67 2.41 -12.04 -3.87
N ALA A 68 2.70 -10.93 -3.18
CA ALA A 68 3.37 -10.95 -1.88
C ALA A 68 2.53 -11.71 -0.83
N GLY A 69 1.23 -11.44 -0.74
CA GLY A 69 0.32 -12.16 0.16
C GLY A 69 0.26 -13.66 -0.11
N PHE A 70 0.23 -14.03 -1.39
CA PHE A 70 0.16 -15.42 -1.82
C PHE A 70 1.45 -16.17 -1.50
N LEU A 71 2.60 -15.61 -1.89
CA LEU A 71 3.92 -16.15 -1.61
C LEU A 71 4.15 -16.23 -0.10
N ALA A 72 3.79 -15.19 0.65
CA ALA A 72 3.93 -15.20 2.10
C ALA A 72 3.08 -16.30 2.74
N GLY A 73 1.83 -16.46 2.31
CA GLY A 73 0.95 -17.53 2.76
C GLY A 73 1.53 -18.92 2.50
N ILE A 74 2.04 -19.18 1.28
CA ILE A 74 2.64 -20.48 0.93
C ILE A 74 3.92 -20.73 1.72
N LEU A 75 4.86 -19.78 1.66
CA LEU A 75 6.19 -19.96 2.23
C LEU A 75 6.15 -20.00 3.77
N SER A 76 5.12 -19.44 4.40
CA SER A 76 4.93 -19.55 5.85
C SER A 76 4.84 -20.98 6.37
N LYS A 77 4.49 -21.95 5.51
CA LYS A 77 4.46 -23.39 5.84
C LYS A 77 5.85 -23.95 6.16
N TYR A 78 6.92 -23.30 5.70
CA TYR A 78 8.31 -23.68 5.97
C TYR A 78 8.91 -22.98 7.19
N GLY A 79 8.06 -22.41 8.07
CA GLY A 79 8.49 -21.78 9.32
C GLY A 79 9.41 -20.58 9.10
N ASN A 80 10.43 -20.44 9.97
CA ASN A 80 11.36 -19.30 9.94
C ASN A 80 12.17 -19.23 8.64
N SER A 81 12.51 -20.37 8.04
CA SER A 81 13.22 -20.41 6.76
C SER A 81 12.38 -19.82 5.63
N GLY A 82 11.07 -20.11 5.61
CA GLY A 82 10.14 -19.51 4.66
C GLY A 82 10.05 -17.99 4.80
N ILE A 83 10.00 -17.48 6.04
CA ILE A 83 10.00 -16.05 6.33
C ILE A 83 11.28 -15.37 5.81
N LYS A 84 12.45 -15.96 6.09
CA LYS A 84 13.75 -15.48 5.57
C LYS A 84 13.75 -15.38 4.05
N ILE A 85 13.25 -16.40 3.36
CA ILE A 85 13.17 -16.44 1.89
C ILE A 85 12.26 -15.32 1.35
N ILE A 86 11.11 -15.07 1.98
CA ILE A 86 10.19 -13.99 1.56
C ILE A 86 10.90 -12.63 1.63
N TYR A 87 11.60 -12.33 2.74
CA TYR A 87 12.33 -11.08 2.89
C TYR A 87 13.50 -10.96 1.90
N LEU A 88 14.20 -12.05 1.62
CA LEU A 88 15.26 -12.08 0.61
C LEU A 88 14.71 -11.76 -0.78
N ILE A 89 13.67 -12.47 -1.22
CA ILE A 89 12.99 -12.25 -2.50
C ILE A 89 12.49 -10.80 -2.59
N SER A 90 11.85 -10.32 -1.53
CA SER A 90 11.34 -8.94 -1.48
C SER A 90 12.46 -7.92 -1.66
N GLY A 91 13.58 -8.08 -0.96
CA GLY A 91 14.74 -7.20 -1.12
C GLY A 91 15.33 -7.24 -2.54
N MET A 92 15.40 -8.42 -3.16
CA MET A 92 15.90 -8.58 -4.54
C MET A 92 14.97 -7.88 -5.56
N ILE A 93 13.65 -8.07 -5.41
CA ILE A 93 12.65 -7.40 -6.25
C ILE A 93 12.78 -5.89 -6.11
N TRP A 94 12.95 -5.37 -4.89
CA TRP A 94 13.16 -3.95 -4.65
C TRP A 94 14.40 -3.40 -5.34
N ILE A 95 15.54 -4.10 -5.26
CA ILE A 95 16.77 -3.71 -5.96
C ILE A 95 16.53 -3.69 -7.47
N LEU A 96 15.88 -4.72 -8.01
CA LEU A 96 15.54 -4.78 -9.43
C LEU A 96 14.61 -3.64 -9.84
N SER A 97 13.59 -3.32 -9.03
CA SER A 97 12.69 -2.18 -9.30
C SER A 97 13.45 -0.85 -9.34
N VAL A 98 14.44 -0.64 -8.47
CA VAL A 98 15.28 0.57 -8.51
C VAL A 98 16.07 0.65 -9.81
N ILE A 99 16.60 -0.47 -10.31
CA ILE A 99 17.31 -0.52 -11.60
C ILE A 99 16.35 -0.18 -12.74
N ILE A 100 15.16 -0.79 -12.76
CA ILE A 100 14.14 -0.53 -13.77
C ILE A 100 13.73 0.95 -13.74
N PHE A 101 13.44 1.51 -12.56
CA PHE A 101 13.12 2.93 -12.44
C PHE A 101 14.28 3.81 -12.91
N TYR A 102 15.52 3.49 -12.57
CA TYR A 102 16.66 4.28 -13.02
C TYR A 102 16.79 4.32 -14.55
N ILE A 103 16.49 3.21 -15.25
CA ILE A 103 16.61 3.11 -16.70
C ILE A 103 15.40 3.73 -17.43
N PHE A 104 14.19 3.59 -16.87
CA PHE A 104 12.94 3.92 -17.56
C PHE A 104 12.16 5.08 -16.94
N TYR A 105 12.74 5.84 -16.01
CA TYR A 105 12.08 7.03 -15.47
C TYR A 105 11.91 8.09 -16.57
N PRO A 106 10.71 8.67 -16.75
CA PRO A 106 10.48 9.63 -17.82
C PRO A 106 11.27 10.92 -17.57
N GLU A 107 12.07 11.34 -18.55
CA GLU A 107 12.91 12.54 -18.47
C GLU A 107 12.07 13.80 -18.22
N GLU A 108 10.85 13.88 -18.78
CA GLU A 108 9.98 15.03 -18.59
C GLU A 108 9.46 15.18 -17.15
N ALA A 109 9.59 14.12 -16.34
CA ALA A 109 9.27 14.13 -14.92
C ALA A 109 10.47 14.44 -14.03
N GLU A 110 11.66 14.61 -14.59
CA GLU A 110 12.80 15.11 -13.84
C GLU A 110 12.63 16.61 -13.56
N ILE A 111 12.80 16.98 -12.29
CA ILE A 111 12.81 18.38 -11.89
C ILE A 111 14.24 18.88 -12.00
N GLU A 112 14.45 19.93 -12.81
CA GLU A 112 15.75 20.62 -12.92
C GLU A 112 16.26 21.04 -11.53
N ARG A 113 17.50 20.65 -11.21
CA ARG A 113 18.13 20.90 -9.89
C ARG A 113 18.22 22.38 -9.50
N GLU A 114 18.10 23.29 -10.47
CA GLU A 114 18.32 24.72 -10.29
C GLU A 114 17.04 25.51 -10.00
N LYS A 115 15.85 24.90 -10.10
CA LYS A 115 14.61 25.58 -9.69
C LYS A 115 14.58 25.68 -8.18
N GLN A 116 14.66 26.91 -7.67
CA GLN A 116 14.44 27.21 -6.25
C GLN A 116 13.11 26.55 -5.81
N VAL A 117 13.17 25.79 -4.72
CA VAL A 117 11.97 25.24 -4.09
C VAL A 117 11.11 26.43 -3.66
N GLU A 118 10.08 26.75 -4.43
CA GLU A 118 9.14 27.79 -4.04
C GLU A 118 8.55 27.42 -2.68
N LYS A 119 8.53 28.40 -1.77
CA LYS A 119 7.96 28.19 -0.45
C LYS A 119 6.45 27.95 -0.62
N ILE A 120 6.03 26.69 -0.50
CA ILE A 120 4.62 26.33 -0.59
C ILE A 120 3.90 26.91 0.62
N ILE A 121 3.13 27.98 0.40
CA ILE A 121 2.21 28.52 1.41
C ILE A 121 0.91 27.72 1.31
N ILE A 122 0.74 26.77 2.23
CA ILE A 122 -0.50 26.00 2.35
C ILE A 122 -1.60 26.95 2.82
N LYS A 123 -2.62 27.18 1.97
CA LYS A 123 -3.77 28.00 2.36
C LYS A 123 -4.54 27.32 3.50
N LYS A 124 -5.21 28.12 4.34
CA LYS A 124 -5.91 27.64 5.54
C LYS A 124 -6.95 26.55 5.22
N GLU A 125 -7.59 26.63 4.07
CA GLU A 125 -8.58 25.65 3.60
C GLU A 125 -7.95 24.27 3.38
N TYR A 126 -6.70 24.22 2.88
CA TYR A 126 -5.96 22.98 2.73
C TYR A 126 -5.55 22.39 4.07
N ILE A 127 -5.33 23.21 5.11
CA ILE A 127 -5.04 22.69 6.45
C ILE A 127 -6.23 21.88 6.96
N PHE A 128 -7.45 22.42 6.88
CA PHE A 128 -8.65 21.69 7.29
C PHE A 128 -8.88 20.43 6.45
N PHE A 129 -8.66 20.52 5.14
CA PHE A 129 -8.74 19.36 4.26
C PHE A 129 -7.73 18.26 4.65
N LEU A 130 -6.47 18.63 4.91
CA LEU A 130 -5.42 17.71 5.36
C LEU A 130 -5.73 17.12 6.74
N SER A 131 -6.28 17.91 7.67
CA SER A 131 -6.73 17.40 8.97
C SER A 131 -7.85 16.37 8.81
N GLY A 132 -8.79 16.59 7.90
CA GLY A 132 -9.82 15.62 7.56
C GLY A 132 -9.25 14.32 7.03
N ILE A 133 -8.29 14.39 6.08
CA ILE A 133 -7.57 13.22 5.56
C ILE A 133 -6.83 12.49 6.68
N PHE A 134 -6.12 13.23 7.55
CA PHE A 134 -5.37 12.64 8.67
C PHE A 134 -6.29 11.85 9.61
N ILE A 135 -7.43 12.43 10.00
CA ILE A 135 -8.39 11.75 10.88
C ILE A 135 -8.98 10.52 10.19
N LEU A 136 -9.38 10.64 8.92
CA LEU A 136 -9.95 9.55 8.14
C LEU A 136 -8.97 8.39 7.99
N GLU A 137 -7.77 8.64 7.48
CA GLU A 137 -6.72 7.63 7.27
C GLU A 137 -6.24 7.04 8.59
N GLY A 138 -6.12 7.85 9.65
CA GLY A 138 -5.80 7.38 10.98
C GLY A 138 -6.85 6.39 11.52
N GLY A 139 -8.13 6.73 11.37
CA GLY A 139 -9.24 5.86 11.76
C GLY A 139 -9.29 4.55 10.96
N ILE A 140 -9.12 4.63 9.63
CA ILE A 140 -9.04 3.46 8.75
C ILE A 140 -7.85 2.57 9.14
N THR A 141 -6.66 3.15 9.26
CA THR A 141 -5.42 2.40 9.57
C THR A 141 -5.52 1.69 10.92
N LEU A 142 -6.00 2.38 11.96
CA LEU A 142 -6.19 1.77 13.28
C LEU A 142 -7.28 0.69 13.26
N GLY A 143 -8.42 0.98 12.62
CA GLY A 143 -9.55 0.06 12.51
C GLY A 143 -9.17 -1.24 11.79
N TYR A 144 -8.63 -1.16 10.58
CA TYR A 144 -8.18 -2.33 9.83
C TYR A 144 -6.97 -3.01 10.48
N GLY A 145 -6.09 -2.26 11.16
CA GLY A 145 -5.01 -2.83 11.96
C GLY A 145 -5.52 -3.78 13.04
N LEU A 146 -6.48 -3.34 13.86
CA LEU A 146 -7.11 -4.18 14.88
C LEU A 146 -7.93 -5.33 14.27
N LEU A 147 -8.73 -5.05 13.24
CA LEU A 147 -9.54 -6.07 12.57
C LEU A 147 -8.68 -7.13 11.88
N SER A 148 -7.44 -6.82 11.47
CA SER A 148 -6.52 -7.79 10.87
C SER A 148 -6.06 -8.85 11.88
N ILE A 149 -5.83 -8.45 13.13
CA ILE A 149 -5.52 -9.39 14.22
C ILE A 149 -6.69 -10.34 14.44
N ARG A 150 -7.91 -9.79 14.52
CA ARG A 150 -9.13 -10.60 14.65
C ARG A 150 -9.36 -11.51 13.45
N LEU A 151 -9.10 -11.04 12.23
CA LEU A 151 -9.19 -11.86 11.02
C LEU A 151 -8.27 -13.07 11.13
N TYR A 152 -7.04 -12.89 11.61
CA TYR A 152 -6.11 -14.00 11.83
C TYR A 152 -6.68 -15.03 12.82
N GLU A 153 -7.31 -14.58 13.91
CA GLU A 153 -7.97 -15.48 14.87
C GLU A 153 -9.17 -16.22 14.28
N ILE A 154 -10.04 -15.51 13.55
CA ILE A 154 -11.22 -16.06 12.87
C ILE A 154 -10.85 -17.11 11.81
N LEU A 155 -9.67 -16.98 11.20
CA LEU A 155 -9.11 -17.93 10.24
C LEU A 155 -8.31 -19.04 10.91
N ASP A 156 -8.58 -19.33 12.18
CA ASP A 156 -7.94 -20.37 12.99
C ASP A 156 -6.41 -20.22 13.05
N LYS A 157 -5.91 -18.97 12.98
CA LYS A 157 -4.47 -18.65 12.95
C LYS A 157 -3.74 -19.31 11.77
N SER A 158 -4.47 -19.65 10.70
CA SER A 158 -3.89 -20.18 9.48
C SER A 158 -3.20 -19.07 8.69
N LYS A 159 -1.86 -19.05 8.72
CA LYS A 159 -1.04 -18.09 7.96
C LYS A 159 -1.31 -18.13 6.45
N PHE A 160 -1.62 -19.30 5.92
CA PHE A 160 -1.96 -19.47 4.50
C PHE A 160 -3.31 -18.81 4.17
N LEU A 161 -4.38 -19.13 4.92
CA LEU A 161 -5.69 -18.50 4.71
C LEU A 161 -5.63 -17.00 4.98
N TYR A 162 -4.87 -16.58 5.98
CA TYR A 162 -4.64 -15.18 6.26
C TYR A 162 -3.97 -14.47 5.08
N GLY A 163 -2.89 -15.02 4.52
CA GLY A 163 -2.25 -14.46 3.31
C GLY A 163 -3.22 -14.31 2.13
N LEU A 164 -4.13 -15.28 1.94
CA LEU A 164 -5.13 -15.23 0.89
C LEU A 164 -6.21 -14.15 1.12
N ILE A 165 -6.86 -14.19 2.29
CA ILE A 165 -8.01 -13.33 2.58
C ILE A 165 -7.57 -11.90 2.90
N TRP A 166 -6.47 -11.74 3.65
CA TRP A 166 -5.99 -10.42 4.05
C TRP A 166 -5.35 -9.66 2.89
N ALA A 167 -4.63 -10.36 2.01
CA ALA A 167 -3.83 -9.73 0.95
C ALA A 167 -4.20 -10.19 -0.46
N THR A 168 -4.14 -11.49 -0.78
CA THR A 168 -4.21 -11.96 -2.17
C THR A 168 -5.52 -11.62 -2.86
N PHE A 169 -6.66 -11.99 -2.29
CA PHE A 169 -7.95 -11.78 -2.93
C PHE A 169 -8.37 -10.30 -3.01
N PRO A 170 -8.30 -9.49 -1.93
CA PRO A 170 -8.62 -8.07 -2.02
C PRO A 170 -7.73 -7.39 -3.07
N ALA A 171 -6.43 -7.65 -3.04
CA ALA A 171 -5.51 -7.02 -3.96
C ALA A 171 -5.72 -7.48 -5.42
N THR A 172 -6.05 -8.75 -5.66
CA THR A 172 -6.40 -9.24 -7.02
C THR A 172 -7.65 -8.54 -7.55
N LEU A 173 -8.67 -8.34 -6.73
CA LEU A 173 -9.84 -7.57 -7.13
C LEU A 173 -9.49 -6.10 -7.38
N SER A 174 -8.62 -5.51 -6.57
CA SER A 174 -8.12 -4.15 -6.79
C SER A 174 -7.30 -3.99 -8.07
N VAL A 175 -6.59 -5.02 -8.54
CA VAL A 175 -5.95 -5.02 -9.88
C VAL A 175 -6.97 -4.82 -10.98
N LEU A 176 -8.11 -5.51 -10.89
CA LEU A 176 -9.18 -5.45 -11.88
C LEU A 176 -9.99 -4.15 -11.75
N ALA A 177 -10.22 -3.69 -10.52
CA ALA A 177 -11.04 -2.53 -10.22
C ALA A 177 -10.27 -1.20 -10.38
N GLY A 178 -8.95 -1.16 -10.23
CA GLY A 178 -8.15 0.06 -10.25
C GLY A 178 -8.36 0.94 -11.49
N PRO A 179 -8.33 0.43 -12.73
CA PRO A 179 -8.58 1.24 -13.92
C PRO A 179 -10.03 1.71 -14.00
N LEU A 180 -10.97 0.92 -13.47
CA LEU A 180 -12.39 1.28 -13.39
C LEU A 180 -12.58 2.43 -12.39
N TRP A 181 -11.95 2.37 -11.21
CA TRP A 181 -12.00 3.44 -10.22
C TRP A 181 -11.40 4.74 -10.75
N GLY A 182 -10.28 4.67 -11.48
CA GLY A 182 -9.71 5.84 -12.16
C GLY A 182 -10.70 6.53 -13.11
N LYS A 183 -11.46 5.75 -13.90
CA LYS A 183 -12.53 6.27 -14.77
C LYS A 183 -13.72 6.83 -13.99
N ILE A 184 -14.14 6.15 -12.92
CA ILE A 184 -15.24 6.58 -12.05
C ILE A 184 -14.90 7.92 -11.38
N VAL A 185 -13.70 8.05 -10.82
CA VAL A 185 -13.22 9.30 -10.22
C VAL A 185 -13.15 10.41 -11.26
N GLY A 186 -12.64 10.12 -12.46
CA GLY A 186 -12.61 11.08 -13.56
C GLY A 186 -14.01 11.55 -13.99
N LYS A 187 -15.01 10.66 -13.95
CA LYS A 187 -16.40 10.95 -14.36
C LYS A 187 -17.21 11.69 -13.29
N TYR A 188 -17.12 11.28 -12.03
CA TYR A 188 -17.98 11.76 -10.96
C TYR A 188 -17.32 12.82 -10.05
N GLY A 189 -16.00 13.01 -10.19
CA GLY A 189 -15.21 13.97 -9.44
C GLY A 189 -14.69 13.41 -8.12
N GLY A 190 -13.42 13.70 -7.81
CA GLY A 190 -12.71 13.14 -6.66
C GLY A 190 -13.37 13.43 -5.30
N ILE A 191 -13.91 14.64 -5.09
CA ILE A 191 -14.51 15.01 -3.80
C ILE A 191 -15.78 14.21 -3.49
N LYS A 192 -16.62 13.94 -4.50
CA LYS A 192 -17.86 13.15 -4.29
C LYS A 192 -17.54 11.71 -3.95
N ILE A 193 -16.56 11.13 -4.65
CA ILE A 193 -16.08 9.78 -4.37
C ILE A 193 -15.42 9.71 -2.99
N LEU A 194 -14.60 10.70 -2.62
CA LEU A 194 -13.99 10.76 -1.28
C LEU A 194 -15.05 10.78 -0.17
N LEU A 195 -16.07 11.64 -0.29
CA LEU A 195 -17.16 11.70 0.69
C LEU A 195 -17.93 10.38 0.79
N PHE A 196 -18.22 9.75 -0.34
CA PHE A 196 -18.88 8.45 -0.39
C PHE A 196 -18.05 7.36 0.31
N LEU A 197 -16.77 7.25 0.00
CA LEU A 197 -15.87 6.29 0.64
C LEU A 197 -15.66 6.59 2.13
N SER A 198 -15.63 7.87 2.51
CA SER A 198 -15.53 8.30 3.92
C SER A 198 -16.69 7.81 4.78
N VAL A 199 -17.86 7.55 4.18
CA VAL A 199 -19.02 6.94 4.86
C VAL A 199 -18.94 5.42 4.83
N ILE A 200 -18.49 4.84 3.72
CA ILE A 200 -18.43 3.38 3.54
C ILE A 200 -17.39 2.73 4.45
N TYR A 201 -16.20 3.30 4.61
CA TYR A 201 -15.15 2.70 5.43
C TYR A 201 -15.59 2.49 6.89
N PRO A 202 -16.14 3.48 7.60
CA PRO A 202 -16.68 3.27 8.95
C PRO A 202 -17.79 2.21 8.99
N LEU A 203 -18.71 2.20 8.03
CA LEU A 203 -19.76 1.19 7.96
C LEU A 203 -19.19 -0.21 7.74
N ASN A 204 -18.17 -0.36 6.90
CA ASN A 204 -17.48 -1.62 6.69
C ASN A 204 -16.74 -2.08 7.95
N ILE A 205 -16.05 -1.18 8.67
CA ILE A 205 -15.40 -1.49 9.95
C ILE A 205 -16.42 -2.00 10.97
N ILE A 206 -17.56 -1.32 11.11
CA ILE A 206 -18.65 -1.74 12.00
C ILE A 206 -19.17 -3.13 11.58
N ALA A 207 -19.46 -3.32 10.29
CA ALA A 207 -19.93 -4.60 9.78
C ALA A 207 -18.93 -5.73 10.05
N LEU A 208 -17.65 -5.53 9.75
CA LEU A 208 -16.57 -6.49 10.01
C LEU A 208 -16.47 -6.82 11.50
N ASN A 209 -16.67 -5.84 12.39
CA ASN A 209 -16.61 -6.03 13.83
C ASN A 209 -17.78 -6.86 14.39
N PHE A 210 -18.94 -6.90 13.75
CA PHE A 210 -20.07 -7.71 14.24
C PHE A 210 -20.32 -8.96 13.39
N SER A 211 -19.48 -9.20 12.39
CA SER A 211 -19.63 -10.32 11.46
C SER A 211 -19.09 -11.64 11.98
N THR A 212 -19.70 -12.72 11.49
CA THR A 212 -19.22 -14.11 11.64
C THR A 212 -18.09 -14.39 10.67
N ARG A 213 -17.39 -15.52 10.86
CA ARG A 213 -16.22 -15.92 10.06
C ARG A 213 -16.38 -15.76 8.55
N ILE A 214 -17.46 -16.30 8.00
CA ILE A 214 -17.70 -16.28 6.54
C ILE A 214 -17.97 -14.85 6.07
N ILE A 215 -18.82 -14.12 6.79
CA ILE A 215 -19.20 -12.76 6.43
C ILE A 215 -17.98 -11.83 6.51
N THR A 216 -17.17 -11.93 7.57
CA THR A 216 -15.91 -11.18 7.70
C THR A 216 -14.99 -11.46 6.52
N SER A 217 -14.82 -12.73 6.11
CA SER A 217 -13.96 -13.09 4.99
C SER A 217 -14.45 -12.50 3.66
N ILE A 218 -15.76 -12.50 3.42
CA ILE A 218 -16.35 -11.91 2.21
C ILE A 218 -16.19 -10.39 2.22
N LEU A 219 -16.55 -9.73 3.32
CA LEU A 219 -16.49 -8.28 3.46
C LEU A 219 -15.05 -7.75 3.38
N TRP A 220 -14.06 -8.52 3.83
CA TRP A 220 -12.65 -8.16 3.74
C TRP A 220 -12.14 -8.10 2.30
N VAL A 221 -12.68 -8.96 1.44
CA VAL A 221 -12.24 -9.09 0.05
C VAL A 221 -12.82 -7.98 -0.85
N LEU A 222 -13.84 -7.26 -0.38
CA LEU A 222 -14.45 -6.18 -1.16
C LEU A 222 -13.44 -5.06 -1.44
N PRO A 223 -13.25 -4.66 -2.71
CA PRO A 223 -12.38 -3.53 -3.07
C PRO A 223 -13.11 -2.22 -2.76
N LEU A 224 -12.90 -1.70 -1.55
CA LEU A 224 -13.40 -0.41 -1.07
C LEU A 224 -12.39 0.70 -1.32
#